data_AF-A0A933ACZ6-F1
#
_entry.id   AF-A0A933ACZ6-F1
#
_cell.length_a   1.000
_cell.length_b   1.000
_cell.length_c   1.000
_cell.angle_alpha   90.00
_cell.angle_beta   90.00
_cell.angle_gamma   90.00
#
_symmetry.space_group_name_H-M   'P 1'
#
loop_
_entity.id
_entity.type
_entity.pdbx_description
1 polymer ?
#
loop_
_entity_poly.entity_id
_entity_poly.type
_entity_poly.pdbx_seq_one_letter_code
_entity_poly.pdbx_strand_id
1 'polypeptide(L)'
;MELLVKLIVWLIQLGVGIFFAMGSIYLAVRLLNKLTPGIDEEAELKKGNAAVGVMMLGVVIATALVVSSGVVGLTQAITGVSGVNIADYIIAIIFGLIQLGAGVGFAVVSIYLAFNIWDKITTTIDEKAELARGNVAIGIVMAGVIIAVALVIREGVSGLASAIGAAGPMLR
;
A
#
# COMPACT_ATOMS: atom_id res chain seq x y z
N MET A 1 -13.84 -11.13 -30.92
CA MET A 1 -14.35 -9.90 -30.26
C MET A 1 -14.07 -9.91 -28.76
N GLU A 2 -14.41 -10.99 -28.03
CA GLU A 2 -14.12 -11.09 -26.58
C GLU A 2 -12.65 -10.91 -26.18
N LEU A 3 -11.71 -11.54 -26.92
CA LEU A 3 -10.28 -11.44 -26.60
C LEU A 3 -9.76 -9.99 -26.65
N LEU A 4 -10.27 -9.23 -27.62
CA LEU A 4 -9.91 -7.82 -27.83
C LEU A 4 -10.42 -6.94 -26.68
N VAL A 5 -11.64 -7.19 -26.21
CA VAL A 5 -12.22 -6.49 -25.05
C VAL A 5 -11.45 -6.82 -23.76
N LYS A 6 -11.15 -8.10 -23.51
CA LYS A 6 -10.36 -8.54 -22.35
C LYS A 6 -8.96 -7.93 -22.34
N LEU A 7 -8.32 -7.83 -23.51
CA LEU A 7 -7.01 -7.20 -23.66
C LEU A 7 -7.06 -5.69 -23.34
N ILE A 8 -8.06 -4.97 -23.85
CA ILE A 8 -8.24 -3.54 -23.57
C ILE A 8 -8.45 -3.30 -22.08
N VAL A 9 -9.30 -4.10 -21.44
CA VAL A 9 -9.57 -4.02 -19.99
C VAL A 9 -8.29 -4.26 -19.18
N TRP A 10 -7.48 -5.26 -19.55
CA TRP A 10 -6.21 -5.54 -18.89
C TRP A 10 -5.22 -4.38 -19.00
N LEU A 11 -5.11 -3.76 -20.18
CA LEU A 11 -4.23 -2.59 -20.39
C LEU A 11 -4.66 -1.39 -19.56
N ILE A 12 -5.96 -1.10 -19.50
CA ILE A 12 -6.51 -0.04 -18.64
C ILE A 12 -6.19 -0.34 -17.18
N GLN A 13 -6.41 -1.58 -16.75
CA GLN A 13 -6.19 -2.00 -15.38
C GLN A 13 -4.71 -1.89 -14.96
N LEU A 14 -3.79 -2.27 -15.85
CA LEU A 14 -2.35 -2.10 -15.63
C LEU A 14 -2.00 -0.62 -15.44
N GLY A 15 -2.53 0.26 -16.30
CA GLY A 15 -2.34 1.70 -16.18
C GLY A 15 -2.85 2.27 -14.86
N VAL A 16 -4.05 1.88 -14.45
CA VAL A 16 -4.64 2.26 -13.15
C VAL A 16 -3.78 1.76 -11.99
N GLY A 17 -3.34 0.50 -12.03
CA GLY A 17 -2.48 -0.08 -11.00
C GLY A 17 -1.16 0.69 -10.82
N ILE A 18 -0.50 1.05 -11.92
CA ILE A 18 0.74 1.83 -11.90
C ILE A 18 0.49 3.23 -11.32
N PHE A 19 -0.57 3.91 -11.77
CA PHE A 19 -0.92 5.24 -11.27
C PHE A 19 -1.14 5.25 -9.75
N PHE A 20 -1.91 4.28 -9.25
CA PHE A 20 -2.17 4.15 -7.81
C PHE A 20 -0.92 3.72 -7.04
N ALA A 21 -0.08 2.84 -7.59
CA ALA A 21 1.19 2.49 -6.96
C ALA A 21 2.08 3.72 -6.77
N MET A 22 2.28 4.53 -7.82
CA MET A 22 3.08 5.76 -7.73
C MET A 22 2.47 6.78 -6.74
N GLY A 23 1.15 7.01 -6.84
CA GLY A 23 0.45 7.93 -5.94
C GLY A 23 0.50 7.49 -4.48
N SER A 24 0.39 6.18 -4.23
CA SER A 24 0.46 5.62 -2.87
C SER A 24 1.84 5.73 -2.25
N ILE A 25 2.91 5.50 -3.02
CA ILE A 25 4.29 5.67 -2.55
C ILE A 25 4.54 7.13 -2.20
N TYR A 26 4.11 8.07 -3.05
CA TYR A 26 4.21 9.50 -2.76
C TYR A 26 3.48 9.85 -1.44
N LEU A 27 2.27 9.33 -1.25
CA LEU A 27 1.51 9.55 -0.02
C LEU A 27 2.18 8.92 1.21
N ALA A 28 2.74 7.72 1.06
CA ALA A 28 3.45 7.00 2.11
C ALA A 28 4.71 7.75 2.56
N VAL A 29 5.52 8.27 1.63
CA VAL A 29 6.68 9.11 1.96
C VAL A 29 6.21 10.40 2.63
N ARG A 30 5.17 11.05 2.13
CA ARG A 30 4.64 12.27 2.78
C ARG A 30 4.10 12.02 4.19
N LEU A 31 3.54 10.84 4.43
CA LEU A 31 3.14 10.40 5.76
C LEU A 31 4.36 10.15 6.63
N LEU A 32 5.39 9.49 6.11
CA LEU A 32 6.64 9.22 6.82
C LEU A 32 7.19 10.51 7.41
N ASN A 33 7.35 11.57 6.61
CA ASN A 33 7.85 12.88 7.07
C ASN A 33 7.02 13.47 8.24
N LYS A 34 5.74 13.10 8.39
CA LYS A 34 4.91 13.50 9.53
C LYS A 34 5.14 12.65 10.77
N LEU A 35 5.52 11.39 10.61
CA LEU A 35 5.79 10.43 11.70
C LEU A 35 7.21 10.55 12.25
N THR A 36 8.13 11.04 11.43
CA THR A 36 9.55 11.28 11.75
C THR A 36 9.88 12.78 11.80
N PRO A 37 9.13 13.62 12.56
CA PRO A 37 9.47 15.03 12.66
C PRO A 37 10.88 15.18 13.26
N GLY A 38 11.74 15.95 12.58
CA GLY A 38 13.13 16.18 12.96
C GLY A 38 14.16 15.42 12.12
N ILE A 39 13.72 14.49 11.27
CA ILE A 39 14.56 13.89 10.21
C ILE A 39 14.11 14.48 8.88
N ASP A 40 15.05 14.94 8.07
CA ASP A 40 14.82 15.25 6.65
C ASP A 40 15.33 14.06 5.84
N GLU A 41 14.41 13.18 5.45
CA GLU A 41 14.74 11.93 4.79
C GLU A 41 15.47 12.15 3.46
N GLU A 42 15.09 13.18 2.70
CA GLU A 42 15.74 13.52 1.43
C GLU A 42 17.17 14.00 1.66
N ALA A 43 17.37 14.86 2.65
CA ALA A 43 18.71 15.34 3.01
C ALA A 43 19.58 14.19 3.54
N GLU A 44 19.04 13.30 4.36
CA GLU A 44 19.76 12.14 4.90
C GLU A 44 20.14 11.14 3.79
N LEU A 45 19.23 10.86 2.86
CA LEU A 45 19.56 10.06 1.67
C LEU A 45 20.66 10.69 0.83
N LYS A 46 20.62 12.01 0.62
CA LYS A 46 21.65 12.74 -0.14
C LYS A 46 23.03 12.67 0.54
N LYS A 47 23.08 12.59 1.87
CA LYS A 47 24.32 12.40 2.65
C LYS A 47 24.80 10.95 2.65
N GLY A 48 24.04 10.00 2.11
CA GLY A 48 24.38 8.58 2.10
C GLY A 48 24.03 7.86 3.42
N ASN A 49 23.07 8.37 4.19
CA ASN A 49 22.60 7.70 5.40
C ASN A 49 21.86 6.40 5.06
N ALA A 50 22.58 5.28 5.17
CA ALA A 50 22.03 3.96 4.86
C ALA A 50 20.88 3.54 5.81
N ALA A 51 20.85 4.04 7.04
CA ALA A 51 19.80 3.70 8.00
C ALA A 51 18.44 4.24 7.55
N VAL A 52 18.39 5.51 7.14
CA VAL A 52 17.20 6.14 6.55
C VAL A 52 16.81 5.43 5.26
N GLY A 53 17.80 5.09 4.41
CA GLY A 53 17.55 4.33 3.18
C GLY A 53 16.88 2.98 3.40
N VAL A 54 17.35 2.20 4.38
CA VAL A 54 16.75 0.90 4.70
C VAL A 54 15.35 1.07 5.28
N MET A 55 15.13 2.05 6.16
CA MET A 55 13.79 2.34 6.68
C MET A 55 12.81 2.70 5.56
N MET A 56 13.21 3.59 4.63
CA MET A 56 12.40 3.98 3.48
C MET A 56 12.12 2.81 2.54
N LEU A 57 13.08 1.90 2.36
CA LEU A 57 12.85 0.63 1.64
C LEU A 57 11.71 -0.16 2.29
N GLY A 58 11.69 -0.26 3.62
CA GLY A 58 10.60 -0.91 4.35
C GLY A 58 9.24 -0.26 4.09
N VAL A 59 9.18 1.07 4.10
CA VAL A 59 7.97 1.84 3.78
C VAL A 59 7.49 1.57 2.35
N VAL A 60 8.39 1.58 1.36
CA VAL A 60 8.06 1.31 -0.03
C VAL A 60 7.52 -0.11 -0.21
N ILE A 61 8.20 -1.11 0.39
CA ILE A 61 7.76 -2.51 0.32
C ILE A 61 6.40 -2.68 1.00
N ALA A 62 6.20 -2.13 2.20
CA ALA A 62 4.92 -2.17 2.90
C ALA A 62 3.79 -1.56 2.07
N THR A 63 4.04 -0.38 1.49
CA THR A 63 3.06 0.30 0.63
C THR A 63 2.70 -0.57 -0.58
N ALA A 64 3.71 -1.14 -1.25
CA ALA A 64 3.50 -2.01 -2.39
C ALA A 64 2.69 -3.27 -2.01
N LEU A 65 3.01 -3.92 -0.88
CA LEU A 65 2.31 -5.11 -0.41
C LEU A 65 0.82 -4.83 -0.18
N VAL A 66 0.49 -3.75 0.53
CA VAL A 66 -0.92 -3.45 0.83
C VAL A 66 -1.66 -2.98 -0.41
N VAL A 67 -1.06 -2.10 -1.22
CA VAL A 67 -1.73 -1.59 -2.44
C VAL A 67 -1.92 -2.68 -3.48
N SER A 68 -0.98 -3.63 -3.60
CA SER A 68 -1.11 -4.77 -4.50
C SER A 68 -2.38 -5.59 -4.20
N SER A 69 -2.74 -5.76 -2.92
CA SER A 69 -3.98 -6.44 -2.53
C SER A 69 -5.23 -5.67 -2.98
N GLY A 70 -5.20 -4.33 -3.00
CA GLY A 70 -6.26 -3.50 -3.57
C GLY A 70 -6.38 -3.66 -5.08
N VAL A 71 -5.26 -3.74 -5.80
CA VAL A 71 -5.23 -4.00 -7.26
C VAL A 71 -5.78 -5.38 -7.58
N VAL A 72 -5.45 -6.40 -6.77
CA VAL A 72 -6.04 -7.74 -6.90
C VAL A 72 -7.56 -7.70 -6.75
N GLY A 73 -8.09 -6.94 -5.78
CA GLY A 73 -9.52 -6.75 -5.63
C GLY A 73 -10.20 -6.11 -6.83
N LEU A 74 -9.62 -5.03 -7.38
CA LEU A 74 -10.07 -4.44 -8.64
C LEU A 74 -10.07 -5.47 -9.78
N THR A 75 -9.02 -6.29 -9.88
CA THR A 75 -8.94 -7.38 -10.88
C THR A 75 -10.12 -8.33 -10.72
N GLN A 76 -10.33 -8.84 -9.51
CA GLN A 76 -11.36 -9.83 -9.21
C GLN A 76 -12.76 -9.27 -9.50
N ALA A 77 -13.02 -8.02 -9.11
CA ALA A 77 -14.30 -7.35 -9.38
C ALA A 77 -14.60 -7.31 -10.89
N ILE A 78 -13.61 -6.94 -11.70
CA ILE A 78 -13.78 -6.85 -13.16
C ILE A 78 -13.89 -8.23 -13.81
N THR A 79 -13.01 -9.18 -13.46
CA THR A 79 -13.01 -10.53 -14.06
C THR A 79 -14.17 -11.40 -13.59
N GLY A 80 -14.78 -11.08 -12.45
CA GLY A 80 -15.95 -11.76 -11.92
C GLY A 80 -17.25 -11.39 -12.62
N VAL A 81 -17.25 -10.35 -13.47
CA VAL A 81 -18.43 -9.98 -14.27
C VAL A 81 -18.69 -11.08 -15.30
N SER A 82 -19.79 -11.80 -15.12
CA SER A 82 -20.27 -12.81 -16.06
C SER A 82 -21.27 -12.18 -17.01
N GLY A 83 -21.02 -12.27 -18.32
CA GLY A 83 -21.87 -11.70 -19.38
C GLY A 83 -21.26 -10.50 -20.09
N VAL A 84 -22.05 -9.88 -20.98
CA VAL A 84 -21.61 -8.80 -21.89
C VAL A 84 -22.29 -7.46 -21.56
N ASN A 85 -23.00 -7.37 -20.44
CA ASN A 85 -23.71 -6.15 -20.07
C ASN A 85 -22.72 -5.06 -19.62
N ILE A 86 -22.66 -3.97 -20.36
CA ILE A 86 -21.73 -2.85 -20.11
C ILE A 86 -22.00 -2.19 -18.75
N ALA A 87 -23.27 -2.13 -18.31
CA ALA A 87 -23.63 -1.61 -17.00
C ALA A 87 -22.93 -2.38 -15.88
N ASP A 88 -22.71 -3.67 -16.08
CA ASP A 88 -22.15 -4.55 -15.07
C ASP A 88 -20.64 -4.36 -14.88
N TYR A 89 -19.92 -4.09 -15.97
CA TYR A 89 -18.52 -3.71 -15.95
C TYR A 89 -18.32 -2.34 -15.28
N ILE A 90 -19.20 -1.38 -15.54
CA ILE A 90 -19.12 -0.04 -14.92
C ILE A 90 -19.24 -0.15 -13.41
N ILE A 91 -20.23 -0.89 -12.91
CA ILE A 91 -20.42 -1.13 -11.48
C ILE A 91 -19.18 -1.80 -10.87
N ALA A 92 -18.66 -2.85 -11.50
CA ALA A 92 -17.47 -3.57 -11.04
C ALA A 92 -16.23 -2.66 -10.95
N ILE A 93 -16.02 -1.78 -11.95
CA ILE A 93 -14.92 -0.81 -11.93
C ILE A 93 -15.08 0.16 -10.77
N ILE A 94 -16.27 0.69 -10.51
CA ILE A 94 -16.52 1.62 -9.40
C ILE A 94 -16.19 0.95 -8.06
N PHE A 95 -16.70 -0.26 -7.81
CA PHE A 95 -16.41 -1.01 -6.59
C PHE A 95 -14.92 -1.33 -6.46
N GLY A 96 -14.27 -1.75 -7.55
CA GLY A 96 -12.84 -2.03 -7.55
C GLY A 96 -11.99 -0.78 -7.28
N LEU A 97 -12.38 0.40 -7.78
CA LEU A 97 -11.70 1.67 -7.48
C LEU A 97 -11.88 2.09 -6.01
N ILE A 98 -13.08 1.91 -5.44
CA ILE A 98 -13.32 2.13 -4.01
C ILE A 98 -12.40 1.24 -3.20
N GLN A 99 -12.29 -0.03 -3.58
CA GLN A 99 -11.46 -0.97 -2.87
C GLN A 99 -9.96 -0.67 -3.00
N LEU A 100 -9.51 -0.26 -4.19
CA LEU A 100 -8.13 0.17 -4.41
C LEU A 100 -7.81 1.42 -3.55
N GLY A 101 -8.73 2.37 -3.49
CA GLY A 101 -8.63 3.53 -2.60
C GLY A 101 -8.55 3.14 -1.13
N ALA A 102 -9.36 2.17 -0.70
CA ALA A 102 -9.28 1.61 0.65
C ALA A 102 -7.91 0.96 0.90
N GLY A 103 -7.37 0.20 -0.06
CA GLY A 103 -6.03 -0.39 0.02
C GLY A 103 -4.93 0.66 0.23
N VAL A 104 -5.00 1.79 -0.47
CA VAL A 104 -4.08 2.93 -0.23
C VAL A 104 -4.25 3.48 1.19
N GLY A 105 -5.48 3.65 1.66
CA GLY A 105 -5.77 4.06 3.04
C GLY A 105 -5.18 3.09 4.08
N PHE A 106 -5.33 1.79 3.86
CA PHE A 106 -4.76 0.76 4.73
C PHE A 106 -3.23 0.77 4.70
N ALA A 107 -2.59 1.10 3.57
CA ALA A 107 -1.13 1.24 3.51
C ALA A 107 -0.63 2.36 4.45
N VAL A 108 -1.31 3.52 4.41
CA VAL A 108 -1.05 4.65 5.31
C VAL A 108 -1.24 4.24 6.76
N VAL A 109 -2.35 3.56 7.08
CA VAL A 109 -2.61 3.04 8.43
C VAL A 109 -1.55 2.04 8.87
N SER A 110 -1.07 1.18 7.97
CA SER A 110 -0.03 0.19 8.27
C SER A 110 1.26 0.84 8.73
N ILE A 111 1.70 1.86 7.99
CA ILE A 111 2.92 2.62 8.33
C ILE A 111 2.72 3.33 9.67
N TYR A 112 1.59 4.02 9.86
CA TYR A 112 1.28 4.69 11.13
C TYR A 112 1.31 3.73 12.33
N LEU A 113 0.68 2.56 12.20
CA LEU A 113 0.65 1.56 13.26
C LEU A 113 2.05 1.01 13.54
N ALA A 114 2.85 0.75 12.51
CA ALA A 114 4.21 0.25 12.68
C ALA A 114 5.07 1.19 13.53
N PHE A 115 5.08 2.49 13.20
CA PHE A 115 5.81 3.50 13.98
C PHE A 115 5.26 3.62 15.41
N ASN A 116 3.94 3.77 15.57
CA ASN A 116 3.34 3.97 16.88
C ASN A 116 3.43 2.74 17.80
N ILE A 117 3.45 1.53 17.25
CA ILE A 117 3.69 0.30 18.02
C ILE A 117 5.16 0.22 18.40
N TRP A 118 6.07 0.51 17.45
CA TRP A 118 7.49 0.45 17.72
C TRP A 118 7.92 1.45 18.79
N ASP A 119 7.54 2.72 18.67
CA ASP A 119 7.84 3.78 19.66
C ASP A 119 7.38 3.41 21.09
N LYS A 120 6.33 2.59 21.23
CA LYS A 120 5.86 2.11 22.54
C LYS A 120 6.69 0.96 23.11
N ILE A 121 7.33 0.17 22.25
CA ILE A 121 8.18 -0.96 22.64
C ILE A 121 9.57 -0.45 23.03
N THR A 122 10.10 0.52 22.29
CA THR A 122 11.46 1.06 22.47
C THR A 122 11.47 2.36 23.26
N THR A 123 11.18 2.28 24.56
CA THR A 123 11.11 3.49 25.42
C THR A 123 12.48 4.04 25.85
N THR A 124 13.57 3.31 25.62
CA THR A 124 14.91 3.65 26.11
C THR A 124 15.86 4.18 25.04
N ILE A 125 15.48 4.10 23.76
CA ILE A 125 16.32 4.49 22.61
C ILE A 125 15.60 5.61 21.88
N ASP A 126 16.29 6.69 21.55
CA ASP A 126 15.77 7.70 20.62
C ASP A 126 16.03 7.24 19.19
N GLU A 127 15.07 6.54 18.61
CA GLU A 127 15.18 5.94 17.27
C GLU A 127 15.40 7.00 16.20
N LYS A 128 14.81 8.19 16.39
CA LYS A 128 14.94 9.28 15.43
C LYS A 128 16.36 9.82 15.44
N ALA A 129 16.93 10.05 16.63
CA ALA A 129 18.32 10.44 16.76
C ALA A 129 19.28 9.36 16.23
N GLU A 130 18.99 8.08 16.49
CA GLU A 130 19.79 6.97 15.97
C GLU A 130 19.75 6.86 14.45
N LEU A 131 18.56 7.01 13.84
CA LEU A 131 18.40 7.06 12.39
C LEU A 131 19.19 8.24 11.79
N ALA A 132 19.10 9.43 12.38
CA ALA A 132 19.85 10.61 11.93
C ALA A 132 21.37 10.45 12.10
N ARG A 133 21.83 9.66 13.08
CA ARG A 133 23.25 9.28 13.24
C ARG A 133 23.72 8.21 12.26
N GLY A 134 22.83 7.66 11.44
CA GLY A 134 23.15 6.61 10.47
C GLY A 134 23.21 5.21 11.07
N ASN A 135 22.52 4.96 12.18
CA ASN A 135 22.47 3.64 12.80
C ASN A 135 21.64 2.66 11.97
N VAL A 136 22.30 1.90 11.11
CA VAL A 136 21.66 0.95 10.17
C VAL A 136 20.87 -0.13 10.90
N ALA A 137 21.26 -0.52 12.12
CA ALA A 137 20.53 -1.53 12.88
C ALA A 137 19.09 -1.07 13.18
N ILE A 138 18.90 0.20 13.57
CA ILE A 138 17.56 0.78 13.76
C ILE A 138 16.79 0.83 12.44
N GLY A 139 17.45 1.24 11.34
CA GLY A 139 16.84 1.23 10.00
C GLY A 139 16.31 -0.14 9.58
N ILE A 140 17.10 -1.21 9.79
CA ILE A 140 16.72 -2.59 9.49
C ILE A 140 15.52 -3.03 10.32
N VAL A 141 15.55 -2.78 11.63
CA VAL A 141 14.47 -3.22 12.52
C VAL A 141 13.18 -2.48 12.20
N MET A 142 13.23 -1.15 12.00
CA MET A 142 12.08 -0.36 11.58
C MET A 142 11.49 -0.87 10.27
N ALA A 143 12.34 -1.13 9.26
CA ALA A 143 11.89 -1.69 8.00
C ALA A 143 11.20 -3.04 8.18
N GLY A 144 11.78 -3.93 9.01
CA GLY A 144 11.20 -5.23 9.32
C GLY A 144 9.82 -5.13 9.98
N VAL A 145 9.66 -4.22 10.94
CA VAL A 145 8.38 -3.98 11.64
C VAL A 145 7.32 -3.44 10.68
N ILE A 146 7.68 -2.45 9.86
CA ILE A 146 6.79 -1.84 8.87
C ILE A 146 6.30 -2.89 7.86
N ILE A 147 7.21 -3.73 7.36
CA ILE A 147 6.87 -4.83 6.45
C ILE A 147 5.97 -5.86 7.17
N ALA A 148 6.31 -6.25 8.40
CA ALA A 148 5.52 -7.22 9.16
C ALA A 148 4.07 -6.76 9.38
N VAL A 149 3.87 -5.50 9.77
CA VAL A 149 2.53 -4.91 9.94
C VAL A 149 1.78 -4.88 8.61
N ALA A 150 2.44 -4.49 7.52
CA ALA A 150 1.85 -4.49 6.19
C ALA A 150 1.45 -5.90 5.70
N LEU A 151 2.25 -6.92 6.00
CA LEU A 151 1.93 -8.32 5.69
C LEU A 151 0.66 -8.79 6.38
N VAL A 152 0.41 -8.38 7.62
CA VAL A 152 -0.82 -8.72 8.33
C VAL A 152 -2.01 -7.96 7.73
N ILE A 153 -1.84 -6.66 7.47
CA ILE A 153 -2.93 -5.81 6.97
C ILE A 153 -3.35 -6.18 5.55
N ARG A 154 -2.41 -6.56 4.67
CA ARG A 154 -2.74 -6.94 3.28
C ARG A 154 -3.73 -8.12 3.23
N GLU A 155 -3.63 -9.07 4.16
CA GLU A 155 -4.54 -10.23 4.21
C GLU A 155 -5.95 -9.78 4.64
N GLY A 156 -6.04 -8.83 5.57
CA GLY A 156 -7.30 -8.18 5.94
C GLY A 156 -7.93 -7.43 4.76
N VAL A 157 -7.13 -6.70 3.97
CA VAL A 157 -7.59 -6.00 2.77
C VAL A 157 -8.05 -6.98 1.69
N SER A 158 -7.33 -8.09 1.51
CA SER A 158 -7.74 -9.15 0.58
C SER A 158 -9.04 -9.83 1.02
N GLY A 159 -9.24 -10.08 2.31
CA GLY A 159 -10.50 -10.61 2.84
C GLY A 159 -11.69 -9.68 2.57
N LEU A 160 -11.50 -8.36 2.75
CA LEU A 160 -12.49 -7.35 2.38
C LEU A 160 -12.79 -7.36 0.88
N ALA A 161 -11.78 -7.54 0.03
CA ALA A 161 -11.92 -7.69 -1.41
C ALA A 161 -12.92 -8.79 -1.76
N SER A 162 -12.68 -9.97 -1.20
CA SER A 162 -13.49 -11.16 -1.46
C SER A 162 -14.91 -10.99 -0.94
N ALA A 163 -15.10 -10.36 0.22
CA ALA A 163 -16.42 -10.08 0.77
C ALA A 163 -17.22 -9.11 -0.11
N ILE A 164 -16.60 -8.03 -0.59
CA ILE A 164 -17.25 -7.05 -1.48
C ILE A 164 -17.56 -7.69 -2.84
N GLY A 165 -16.62 -8.46 -3.39
CA GLY A 165 -16.82 -9.21 -4.64
C GLY A 165 -17.96 -10.23 -4.55
N ALA A 166 -18.12 -10.89 -3.40
CA ALA A 166 -19.22 -11.84 -3.15
C ALA A 166 -20.57 -11.15 -2.93
N ALA A 167 -20.59 -9.92 -2.41
CA ALA A 167 -21.82 -9.14 -2.21
C ALA A 167 -22.35 -8.51 -3.52
N GLY A 168 -21.48 -8.24 -4.49
CA GLY A 168 -21.86 -7.64 -5.78
C GLY A 168 -22.99 -8.36 -6.54
N PRO A 169 -22.94 -9.71 -6.68
CA PRO A 169 -24.04 -10.49 -7.28
C PRO A 169 -25.35 -10.48 -6.50
N MET A 170 -25.32 -10.24 -5.17
CA MET A 170 -26.54 -10.22 -4.32
C MET A 170 -27.30 -8.88 -4.39
N LEU A 171 -26.66 -7.84 -4.93
CA LEU A 171 -27.23 -6.50 -5.11
C LEU A 171 -27.83 -6.28 -6.52
N ARG A 172 -27.85 -7.32 -7.35
CA ARG A 172 -28.42 -7.32 -8.70
C ARG A 172 -29.80 -7.95 -8.74
#